data_AF-A0A3G8ZP30-F1
#
_entry.id   AF-A0A3G8ZP30-F1
#
_cell.length_a   1.000
_cell.length_b   1.000
_cell.length_c   1.000
_cell.angle_alpha   90.00
_cell.angle_beta   90.00
_cell.angle_gamma   90.00
#
_symmetry.space_group_name_H-M   'P 1'
#
loop_
_entity.id
_entity.type
_entity.pdbx_description
1 polymer ?
#
loop_
_entity_poly.entity_id
_entity_poly.type
_entity_poly.pdbx_seq_one_letter_code
_entity_poly.pdbx_strand_id
1 'polypeptide(L)'
;MRTAPNKIEWTVSEINLLKKNWNKLTNKELFQLLNKPISEHSMRTKLYEMGLYKLELEFWTEEQVKFLKENYKKIGDTEIAEIFNKKYLKKKGWTKKHIEKKRRYLKLKRTPEELSAIREDWRRKGLYKESNRKMWITRGTNEIGTVVIWKGDKFIKTEKGYIHLRVFNYRMYKGEIPKGMMVNHIDRNKLNCNPENLQLLTRAENARRNSWSRYPEDYRKALWSIKKLNRLINKKQKQWQETN
;
A
#
# COMPACT_ATOMS: atom_id res chain seq x y z
N MET A 1 50.37 -24.25 -1.05
CA MET A 1 49.44 -23.27 -0.46
C MET A 1 49.21 -22.17 -1.50
N ARG A 2 47.98 -22.01 -2.02
CA ARG A 2 47.68 -20.92 -2.97
C ARG A 2 47.56 -19.62 -2.19
N THR A 3 48.56 -18.75 -2.26
CA THR A 3 48.46 -17.36 -1.78
C THR A 3 47.40 -16.64 -2.61
N ALA A 4 46.46 -15.96 -1.94
CA ALA A 4 45.36 -15.25 -2.60
C ALA A 4 45.95 -14.17 -3.54
N PRO A 5 45.58 -14.15 -4.83
CA PRO A 5 46.36 -13.50 -5.88
C PRO A 5 46.38 -11.97 -5.89
N ASN A 6 45.89 -11.27 -4.86
CA ASN A 6 45.96 -9.81 -4.76
C ASN A 6 45.81 -9.35 -3.30
N LYS A 7 46.90 -9.38 -2.52
CA LYS A 7 46.91 -8.75 -1.19
C LYS A 7 46.96 -7.23 -1.38
N ILE A 8 45.88 -6.55 -0.98
CA ILE A 8 45.79 -5.09 -1.08
C ILE A 8 46.72 -4.46 -0.04
N GLU A 9 47.72 -3.73 -0.49
CA GLU A 9 48.61 -2.96 0.37
C GLU A 9 48.04 -1.59 0.69
N TRP A 10 48.07 -1.24 1.97
CA TRP A 10 47.54 0.01 2.52
C TRP A 10 48.69 0.85 3.06
N THR A 11 48.87 2.04 2.51
CA THR A 11 49.87 2.99 2.99
C THR A 11 49.41 3.69 4.27
N VAL A 12 50.36 4.21 5.05
CA VAL A 12 50.06 4.97 6.27
C VAL A 12 49.21 6.21 5.96
N SER A 13 49.46 6.86 4.82
CA SER A 13 48.68 8.02 4.37
C SER A 13 47.22 7.65 4.10
N GLU A 14 46.96 6.55 3.40
CA GLU A 14 45.62 6.06 3.12
C GLU A 14 44.87 5.70 4.41
N ILE A 15 45.54 5.03 5.35
CA ILE A 15 44.97 4.70 6.66
C ILE A 15 44.59 5.97 7.43
N ASN A 16 45.45 7.00 7.42
CA ASN A 16 45.18 8.28 8.08
C ASN A 16 44.01 9.02 7.43
N LEU A 17 43.91 8.98 6.09
CA LEU A 17 42.79 9.55 5.35
C LEU A 17 41.47 8.87 5.73
N LEU A 18 41.45 7.54 5.82
CA LEU A 18 40.29 6.79 6.28
C LEU A 18 39.91 7.15 7.72
N LYS A 19 40.87 7.13 8.66
CA LYS A 19 40.62 7.48 10.07
C LYS A 19 40.09 8.90 10.28
N LYS A 20 40.53 9.87 9.46
CA LYS A 20 40.10 11.27 9.57
C LYS A 20 38.66 11.50 9.07
N ASN A 21 38.22 10.72 8.08
CA ASN A 21 37.00 11.01 7.32
C ASN A 21 35.89 9.95 7.45
N TRP A 22 36.15 8.79 8.04
CA TRP A 22 35.19 7.67 8.03
C TRP A 22 33.83 8.00 8.64
N ASN A 23 33.76 8.84 9.68
CA ASN A 23 32.49 9.22 10.32
C ASN A 23 31.84 10.47 9.70
N LYS A 24 32.54 11.19 8.83
CA LYS A 24 32.08 12.44 8.19
C LYS A 24 31.50 12.20 6.80
N LEU A 25 32.15 11.36 6.00
CA LEU A 25 31.76 11.09 4.62
C LEU A 25 30.96 9.80 4.50
N THR A 26 30.12 9.67 3.47
CA THR A 26 29.52 8.39 3.09
C THR A 26 30.60 7.41 2.60
N ASN A 27 30.30 6.09 2.57
CA ASN A 27 31.27 5.11 2.09
C ASN A 27 31.65 5.38 0.62
N LYS A 28 30.69 5.85 -0.18
CA LYS A 28 30.90 6.18 -1.59
C LYS A 28 31.83 7.39 -1.76
N GLU A 29 31.60 8.47 -1.01
CA GLU A 29 32.47 9.65 -1.04
C GLU A 29 33.87 9.33 -0.51
N LEU A 30 33.98 8.54 0.56
CA LEU A 30 35.26 8.10 1.11
C LEU A 30 36.05 7.25 0.11
N PHE A 31 35.36 6.39 -0.64
CA PHE A 31 35.96 5.57 -1.69
C PHE A 31 36.46 6.42 -2.86
N GLN A 32 35.69 7.41 -3.30
CA GLN A 32 36.12 8.37 -4.32
C GLN A 32 37.32 9.20 -3.87
N LEU A 33 37.35 9.63 -2.61
CA LEU A 33 38.46 10.39 -2.02
C LEU A 33 39.74 9.56 -1.93
N LEU A 34 39.63 8.26 -1.65
CA LEU A 34 40.78 7.34 -1.60
C LEU A 34 41.41 7.14 -2.99
N ASN A 35 40.61 7.21 -4.06
CA ASN A 35 41.03 7.12 -5.47
C ASN A 35 42.03 5.98 -5.76
N LYS A 36 41.80 4.81 -5.16
CA LYS A 36 42.64 3.61 -5.29
C LYS A 36 41.91 2.56 -6.15
N PRO A 37 42.60 1.80 -7.03
CA PRO A 37 41.99 0.78 -7.88
C PRO A 37 41.62 -0.49 -7.08
N ILE A 38 40.76 -0.34 -6.08
CA ILE A 38 40.20 -1.41 -5.26
C ILE A 38 38.68 -1.36 -5.32
N SER A 39 38.00 -2.38 -4.78
CA SER A 39 36.56 -2.32 -4.62
C SER A 39 36.14 -1.51 -3.38
N GLU A 40 34.95 -0.89 -3.41
CA GLU A 40 34.35 -0.27 -2.22
C GLU A 40 34.24 -1.27 -1.05
N HIS A 41 34.00 -2.55 -1.37
CA HIS A 41 33.95 -3.62 -0.39
C HIS A 41 35.30 -3.82 0.32
N SER A 42 36.41 -3.85 -0.42
CA SER A 42 37.76 -3.99 0.14
C SER A 42 38.11 -2.82 1.09
N MET A 43 37.72 -1.59 0.73
CA MET A 43 37.87 -0.43 1.63
C MET A 43 37.04 -0.60 2.90
N ARG A 44 35.78 -1.05 2.79
CA ARG A 44 34.93 -1.31 3.97
C ARG A 44 35.50 -2.39 4.87
N THR A 45 36.03 -3.48 4.29
CA THR A 45 36.72 -4.52 5.05
C THR A 45 37.90 -3.93 5.83
N LYS A 46 38.67 -3.03 5.21
CA LYS A 46 39.77 -2.35 5.91
C LYS A 46 39.28 -1.46 7.06
N LEU A 47 38.17 -0.75 6.87
CA LEU A 47 37.53 0.01 7.96
C LEU A 47 37.12 -0.91 9.11
N TYR A 48 36.55 -2.09 8.82
CA TYR A 48 36.17 -3.08 9.84
C TYR A 48 37.39 -3.65 10.58
N GLU A 49 38.49 -3.96 9.87
CA GLU A 49 39.76 -4.38 10.49
C GLU A 49 40.30 -3.33 11.47
N MET A 50 40.09 -2.05 11.17
CA MET A 50 40.49 -0.93 12.03
C MET A 50 39.46 -0.60 13.13
N GLY A 51 38.35 -1.34 13.22
CA GLY A 51 37.27 -1.07 14.18
C GLY A 51 36.41 0.16 13.86
N LEU A 52 36.49 0.70 12.65
CA LEU A 52 35.79 1.92 12.22
C LEU A 52 34.39 1.56 11.69
N TYR A 53 33.45 1.34 12.60
CA TYR A 53 32.07 1.00 12.27
C TYR A 53 31.17 2.23 12.28
N LYS A 54 30.47 2.48 11.17
CA LYS A 54 29.42 3.51 11.12
C LYS A 54 28.15 3.14 11.89
N LEU A 55 27.93 1.86 12.13
CA LEU A 55 26.71 1.36 12.74
C LEU A 55 26.97 1.02 14.21
N GLU A 56 26.47 1.88 15.10
CA GLU A 56 26.34 1.56 16.52
C GLU A 56 25.11 0.66 16.71
N LEU A 57 25.34 -0.60 17.10
CA LEU A 57 24.26 -1.55 17.37
C LEU A 57 23.76 -1.37 18.81
N GLU A 58 22.57 -0.81 18.96
CA GLU A 58 21.86 -0.75 20.24
C GLU A 58 21.12 -2.08 20.48
N PHE A 59 21.62 -2.88 21.43
CA PHE A 59 21.04 -4.18 21.77
C PHE A 59 19.83 -4.04 22.71
N TRP A 60 18.99 -5.07 22.71
CA TRP A 60 17.86 -5.15 23.65
C TRP A 60 18.34 -5.64 25.00
N THR A 61 17.98 -4.92 26.07
CA THR A 61 18.24 -5.37 27.44
C THR A 61 17.29 -6.51 27.84
N GLU A 62 17.67 -7.26 28.88
CA GLU A 62 16.83 -8.33 29.41
C GLU A 62 15.48 -7.81 29.94
N GLU A 63 15.48 -6.66 30.60
CA GLU A 63 14.27 -5.99 31.09
C GLU A 63 13.32 -5.63 29.92
N GLN A 64 13.86 -5.09 28.83
CA GLN A 64 13.07 -4.76 27.63
C GLN A 64 12.45 -6.03 27.01
N VAL A 65 13.21 -7.13 26.97
CA VAL A 65 12.71 -8.41 26.46
C VAL A 65 11.63 -8.98 27.38
N LYS A 66 11.82 -8.90 28.70
CA LYS A 66 10.84 -9.34 29.70
C LYS A 66 9.53 -8.58 29.55
N PHE A 67 9.59 -7.26 29.53
CA PHE A 67 8.41 -6.42 29.31
C PHE A 67 7.67 -6.79 28.02
N LEU A 68 8.41 -7.00 26.92
CA LEU A 68 7.81 -7.38 25.65
C LEU A 68 7.08 -8.72 25.73
N LYS A 69 7.67 -9.73 26.36
CA LYS A 69 7.07 -11.07 26.52
C LYS A 69 5.77 -11.03 27.34
N GLU A 70 5.71 -10.19 28.36
CA GLU A 70 4.53 -10.06 29.24
C GLU A 70 3.39 -9.30 28.56
N ASN A 71 3.71 -8.29 27.74
CA ASN A 71 2.71 -7.33 27.26
C ASN A 71 2.29 -7.49 25.79
N TYR A 72 3.04 -8.23 24.97
CA TYR A 72 2.79 -8.27 23.52
C TYR A 72 1.39 -8.74 23.15
N LYS A 73 0.75 -9.60 23.96
CA LYS A 73 -0.59 -10.14 23.67
C LYS A 73 -1.69 -9.11 23.84
N LYS A 74 -1.52 -8.20 24.81
CA LYS A 74 -2.52 -7.22 25.22
C LYS A 74 -2.35 -5.87 24.52
N ILE A 75 -1.09 -5.49 24.28
CA ILE A 75 -0.74 -4.17 23.75
C ILE A 75 -0.22 -4.32 22.32
N GLY A 76 -0.63 -3.42 21.44
CA GLY A 76 -0.17 -3.42 20.06
C GLY A 76 1.25 -2.87 19.90
N ASP A 77 1.92 -3.26 18.81
CA ASP A 77 3.35 -2.94 18.61
C ASP A 77 3.65 -1.43 18.52
N THR A 78 2.68 -0.63 18.08
CA THR A 78 2.78 0.84 18.04
C THR A 78 2.84 1.42 19.45
N GLU A 79 1.93 1.00 20.32
CA GLU A 79 1.85 1.48 21.70
C GLU A 79 3.04 0.97 22.53
N ILE A 80 3.49 -0.27 22.32
CA ILE A 80 4.72 -0.76 22.95
C ILE A 80 5.90 0.12 22.55
N ALA A 81 6.00 0.55 21.28
CA ALA A 81 7.06 1.46 20.85
C ALA A 81 6.96 2.82 21.54
N GLU A 82 5.75 3.36 21.73
CA GLU A 82 5.53 4.61 22.47
C GLU A 82 5.92 4.49 23.95
N ILE A 83 5.56 3.39 24.61
CA ILE A 83 5.98 3.10 25.99
C ILE A 83 7.50 2.99 26.07
N PHE A 84 8.13 2.32 25.10
CA PHE A 84 9.58 2.18 25.05
C PHE A 84 10.27 3.53 24.84
N ASN A 85 9.74 4.42 24.00
CA ASN A 85 10.28 5.77 23.84
C ASN A 85 10.25 6.58 25.14
N LYS A 86 9.26 6.35 26.01
CA LYS A 86 9.17 7.03 27.31
C LYS A 86 10.10 6.41 28.36
N LYS A 87 10.23 5.08 28.38
CA LYS A 87 10.95 4.34 29.43
C LYS A 87 12.43 4.10 29.11
N TYR A 88 12.76 3.86 27.84
CA TYR A 88 14.10 3.46 27.41
C TYR A 88 14.60 4.40 26.32
N LEU A 89 15.51 5.31 26.69
CA LEU A 89 16.12 6.24 25.73
C LEU A 89 16.92 5.47 24.68
N LYS A 90 16.66 5.81 23.41
CA LYS A 90 17.32 5.24 22.25
C LYS A 90 17.64 6.35 21.28
N LYS A 91 18.86 6.43 20.72
CA LYS A 91 19.32 7.56 19.89
C LYS A 91 18.40 7.85 18.71
N LYS A 92 17.90 6.81 18.04
CA LYS A 92 16.95 6.91 16.91
C LYS A 92 15.48 6.71 17.30
N GLY A 93 15.20 6.52 18.58
CA GLY A 93 13.88 6.16 19.08
C GLY A 93 13.43 4.73 18.70
N TRP A 94 12.44 4.26 19.44
CA TRP A 94 11.71 3.04 19.20
C TRP A 94 10.60 3.27 18.19
N THR A 95 10.43 2.29 17.30
CA THR A 95 9.38 2.32 16.28
C THR A 95 8.66 0.99 16.31
N LYS A 96 7.43 0.95 15.78
CA LYS A 96 6.68 -0.29 15.61
C LYS A 96 7.52 -1.40 14.96
N LYS A 97 8.36 -1.03 13.98
CA LYS A 97 9.22 -2.00 13.26
C LYS A 97 10.29 -2.61 14.15
N HIS A 98 10.86 -1.87 15.10
CA HIS A 98 11.78 -2.43 16.09
C HIS A 98 11.10 -3.51 16.94
N ILE A 99 9.89 -3.22 17.44
CA ILE A 99 9.11 -4.16 18.26
C ILE A 99 8.69 -5.39 17.46
N GLU A 100 8.15 -5.18 16.25
CA GLU A 100 7.74 -6.25 15.33
C GLU A 100 8.92 -7.20 15.01
N LYS A 101 10.10 -6.63 14.70
CA LYS A 101 11.32 -7.39 14.41
C LYS A 101 11.75 -8.23 15.62
N LYS A 102 11.75 -7.66 16.83
CA LYS A 102 12.13 -8.39 18.04
C LYS A 102 11.13 -9.51 18.38
N ARG A 103 9.82 -9.25 18.29
CA ARG A 103 8.77 -10.27 18.43
C ARG A 103 9.00 -11.44 17.49
N ARG A 104 9.32 -11.15 16.22
CA ARG A 104 9.60 -12.18 15.21
C ARG A 104 10.81 -13.04 15.59
N TYR A 105 11.91 -12.44 16.03
CA TYR A 105 13.09 -13.18 16.50
C TYR A 105 12.81 -14.05 17.72
N LEU A 106 11.96 -13.56 18.62
CA LEU A 106 11.51 -14.31 19.81
C LEU A 106 10.35 -15.28 19.51
N LYS A 107 9.93 -15.41 18.24
CA LYS A 107 8.79 -16.24 17.79
C LYS A 107 7.47 -15.94 18.52
N LEU A 108 7.29 -14.71 19.00
CA LEU A 108 6.09 -14.27 19.70
C LEU A 108 4.98 -13.98 18.69
N LYS A 109 4.10 -14.95 18.43
CA LYS A 109 2.93 -14.78 17.56
C LYS A 109 1.69 -14.43 18.39
N ARG A 110 0.79 -13.62 17.83
CA ARG A 110 -0.51 -13.31 18.43
C ARG A 110 -1.57 -14.20 17.79
N THR A 111 -2.59 -14.58 18.55
CA THR A 111 -3.77 -15.25 17.98
C THR A 111 -4.68 -14.24 17.27
N PRO A 112 -5.61 -14.69 16.40
CA PRO A 112 -6.60 -13.80 15.79
C PRO A 112 -7.45 -13.04 16.82
N GLU A 113 -7.78 -13.66 17.94
CA GLU A 113 -8.58 -13.07 19.02
C GLU A 113 -7.82 -11.93 19.72
N GLU A 114 -6.55 -12.16 20.06
CA GLU A 114 -5.66 -11.15 20.65
C GLU A 114 -5.50 -9.95 19.70
N LEU A 115 -5.36 -10.20 18.39
CA LEU A 115 -5.30 -9.14 17.37
C LEU A 115 -6.62 -8.37 17.26
N SER A 116 -7.76 -9.05 17.39
CA SER A 116 -9.08 -8.41 17.36
C SER A 116 -9.26 -7.47 18.55
N ALA A 117 -8.94 -7.95 19.76
CA ALA A 117 -9.02 -7.14 20.99
C ALA A 117 -8.16 -5.87 20.92
N ILE A 118 -6.93 -5.96 20.42
CA ILE A 118 -6.05 -4.80 20.21
C ILE A 118 -6.68 -3.80 19.21
N ARG A 119 -7.25 -4.29 18.11
CA ARG A 119 -7.88 -3.44 17.10
C ARG A 119 -9.14 -2.74 17.61
N GLU A 120 -9.90 -3.42 18.45
CA GLU A 120 -11.08 -2.84 19.10
C GLU A 120 -10.69 -1.74 20.08
N ASP A 121 -9.65 -1.95 20.89
CA ASP A 121 -9.13 -0.93 21.78
C ASP A 121 -8.62 0.30 21.00
N TRP A 122 -7.89 0.09 19.90
CA TRP A 122 -7.46 1.19 19.03
C TRP A 122 -8.63 1.96 18.40
N ARG A 123 -9.72 1.26 18.09
CA ARG A 123 -10.95 1.89 17.60
C ARG A 123 -11.58 2.76 18.68
N ARG A 124 -11.70 2.23 19.90
CA ARG A 124 -12.24 2.95 21.08
C ARG A 124 -11.43 4.20 21.40
N LYS A 125 -10.10 4.11 21.33
CA LYS A 125 -9.16 5.24 21.50
C LYS A 125 -9.13 6.20 20.30
N GLY A 126 -9.80 5.89 19.20
CA GLY A 126 -9.88 6.77 18.02
C GLY A 126 -8.59 6.85 17.18
N LEU A 127 -7.66 5.89 17.28
CA LEU A 127 -6.38 5.93 16.57
C LEU A 127 -6.54 5.94 15.04
N TYR A 128 -7.64 5.40 14.53
CA TYR A 128 -7.91 5.32 13.09
C TYR A 128 -8.56 6.56 12.49
N LYS A 129 -8.93 7.56 13.30
CA LYS A 129 -9.70 8.74 12.86
C LYS A 129 -9.07 9.44 11.65
N GLU A 130 -7.74 9.56 11.66
CA GLU A 130 -6.98 10.29 10.64
C GLU A 130 -6.35 9.38 9.57
N SER A 131 -6.49 8.05 9.70
CA SER A 131 -5.80 7.09 8.84
C SER A 131 -6.20 7.22 7.37
N ASN A 132 -7.49 7.42 7.08
CA ASN A 132 -7.97 7.59 5.71
C ASN A 132 -7.42 8.86 5.05
N ARG A 133 -7.41 9.98 5.77
CA ARG A 133 -6.86 11.24 5.27
C ARG A 133 -5.37 11.11 4.96
N LYS A 134 -4.58 10.54 5.88
CA LYS A 134 -3.15 10.27 5.67
C LYS A 134 -2.90 9.36 4.46
N MET A 135 -3.71 8.32 4.29
CA MET A 135 -3.60 7.43 3.13
C MET A 135 -3.75 8.19 1.81
N TRP A 136 -4.74 9.07 1.70
CA TRP A 136 -4.96 9.87 0.48
C TRP A 136 -3.88 10.93 0.26
N ILE A 137 -3.30 11.49 1.33
CA ILE A 137 -2.15 12.39 1.22
C ILE A 137 -0.93 11.65 0.66
N THR A 138 -0.63 10.45 1.16
CA THR A 138 0.55 9.68 0.73
C THR A 138 0.40 9.09 -0.67
N ARG A 139 -0.76 8.52 -0.99
CA ARG A 139 -0.98 7.89 -2.31
C ARG A 139 -1.28 8.92 -3.40
N GLY A 140 -1.58 10.15 -3.02
CA GLY A 140 -2.11 11.17 -3.92
C GLY A 140 -3.56 10.88 -4.33
N THR A 141 -4.15 11.88 -4.98
CA THR A 141 -5.45 11.78 -5.63
C THR A 141 -5.27 12.10 -7.10
N ASN A 142 -6.05 11.45 -7.97
CA ASN A 142 -6.04 11.78 -9.40
C ASN A 142 -6.31 13.26 -9.63
N GLU A 143 -5.67 13.79 -10.67
CA GLU A 143 -5.82 15.17 -11.12
C GLU A 143 -7.24 15.46 -11.60
N ILE A 144 -7.68 16.70 -11.43
CA ILE A 144 -8.97 17.15 -11.95
C ILE A 144 -9.00 16.96 -13.47
N GLY A 145 -10.10 16.40 -13.99
CA GLY A 145 -10.26 16.02 -15.39
C GLY A 145 -9.92 14.55 -15.70
N THR A 146 -9.25 13.84 -14.78
CA THR A 146 -8.93 12.42 -14.98
C THR A 146 -10.19 11.59 -15.14
N VAL A 147 -10.26 10.80 -16.22
CA VAL A 147 -11.35 9.85 -16.47
C VAL A 147 -10.96 8.46 -15.97
N VAL A 148 -11.83 7.84 -15.18
CA VAL A 148 -11.66 6.48 -14.66
C VAL A 148 -12.87 5.62 -14.99
N ILE A 149 -12.66 4.30 -15.14
CA ILE A 149 -13.73 3.33 -15.37
C ILE A 149 -13.94 2.52 -14.10
N TRP A 150 -15.13 2.61 -13.50
CA TRP A 150 -15.50 1.85 -12.31
C TRP A 150 -16.82 1.13 -12.53
N LYS A 151 -16.87 -0.17 -12.20
CA LYS A 151 -18.07 -1.02 -12.36
C LYS A 151 -18.70 -0.95 -13.77
N GLY A 152 -17.86 -0.72 -14.81
CA GLY A 152 -18.27 -0.61 -16.21
C GLY A 152 -18.84 0.75 -16.63
N ASP A 153 -18.77 1.78 -15.79
CA ASP A 153 -19.19 3.15 -16.11
C ASP A 153 -17.97 4.11 -16.05
N LYS A 154 -17.94 5.12 -16.92
CA LYS A 154 -16.92 6.19 -16.91
C LYS A 154 -17.27 7.30 -15.90
N PHE A 155 -16.27 7.74 -15.15
CA PHE A 155 -16.34 8.85 -14.19
C PHE A 155 -15.22 9.84 -14.47
N ILE A 156 -15.46 11.12 -14.20
CA ILE A 156 -14.46 12.19 -14.30
C ILE A 156 -14.23 12.79 -12.92
N LYS A 157 -12.95 13.03 -12.60
CA LYS A 157 -12.55 13.71 -11.37
C LYS A 157 -12.83 15.21 -11.49
N THR A 158 -13.59 15.74 -10.54
CA THR A 158 -13.85 17.18 -10.34
C THR A 158 -13.31 17.61 -8.97
N GLU A 159 -13.30 18.93 -8.73
CA GLU A 159 -12.92 19.51 -7.43
C GLU A 159 -13.70 18.89 -6.26
N LYS A 160 -15.02 18.71 -6.42
CA LYS A 160 -15.92 18.18 -5.38
C LYS A 160 -15.90 16.65 -5.29
N GLY A 161 -15.24 15.95 -6.21
CA GLY A 161 -15.22 14.48 -6.24
C GLY A 161 -15.40 13.89 -7.63
N TYR A 162 -15.77 12.61 -7.71
CA TYR A 162 -16.05 11.95 -8.99
C TYR A 162 -17.52 12.07 -9.36
N ILE A 163 -17.79 12.40 -10.61
CA ILE A 163 -19.13 12.38 -11.20
C ILE A 163 -19.13 11.48 -12.43
N HIS A 164 -20.28 10.94 -12.81
CA HIS A 164 -20.41 10.17 -14.04
C HIS A 164 -20.06 11.02 -15.25
N LEU A 165 -19.21 10.50 -16.15
CA LEU A 165 -18.77 11.23 -17.33
C LEU A 165 -19.94 11.59 -18.24
N ARG A 166 -20.95 10.71 -18.37
CA ARG A 166 -22.18 11.03 -19.12
C ARG A 166 -22.92 12.25 -18.56
N VAL A 167 -22.96 12.41 -17.23
CA VAL A 167 -23.64 13.55 -16.60
C VAL A 167 -22.84 14.83 -16.83
N PHE A 168 -21.51 14.74 -16.74
CA PHE A 168 -20.62 15.86 -17.04
C PHE A 168 -20.76 16.30 -18.51
N ASN A 169 -20.63 15.38 -19.47
CA ASN A 169 -20.74 15.68 -20.89
C ASN A 169 -22.13 16.21 -21.26
N TYR A 170 -23.21 15.64 -20.71
CA TYR A 170 -24.54 16.20 -20.95
C TYR A 170 -24.64 17.66 -20.49
N ARG A 171 -24.16 17.97 -19.28
CA ARG A 171 -24.18 19.34 -18.75
C ARG A 171 -23.36 20.31 -19.58
N MET A 172 -22.18 19.89 -20.03
CA MET A 172 -21.27 20.73 -20.81
C MET A 172 -21.81 21.06 -22.21
N TYR A 173 -22.49 20.11 -22.87
CA TYR A 173 -22.86 20.25 -24.29
C TYR A 173 -24.37 20.45 -24.54
N LYS A 174 -25.24 19.93 -23.65
CA LYS A 174 -26.70 19.97 -23.80
C LYS A 174 -27.42 20.81 -22.74
N GLY A 175 -26.70 21.25 -21.70
CA GLY A 175 -27.22 22.10 -20.64
C GLY A 175 -27.73 21.34 -19.42
N GLU A 176 -28.53 22.02 -18.60
CA GLU A 176 -28.94 21.50 -17.29
C GLU A 176 -29.81 20.24 -17.40
N ILE A 177 -29.74 19.39 -16.37
CA ILE A 177 -30.55 18.17 -16.28
C ILE A 177 -31.77 18.50 -15.42
N PRO A 178 -32.99 18.50 -16.00
CA PRO A 178 -34.21 18.79 -15.25
C PRO A 178 -34.41 17.87 -14.05
N LYS A 179 -35.04 18.39 -13.00
CA LYS A 179 -35.32 17.62 -11.77
C LYS A 179 -36.16 16.38 -12.12
N GLY A 180 -35.72 15.22 -11.64
CA GLY A 180 -36.40 13.93 -11.89
C GLY A 180 -35.97 13.20 -13.16
N MET A 181 -35.17 13.84 -14.02
CA MET A 181 -34.57 13.21 -15.19
C MET A 181 -33.18 12.65 -14.90
N MET A 182 -32.76 11.69 -15.70
CA MET A 182 -31.43 11.07 -15.65
C MET A 182 -30.85 10.95 -17.05
N VAL A 183 -29.54 11.10 -17.15
CA VAL A 183 -28.80 10.91 -18.40
C VAL A 183 -28.54 9.41 -18.61
N ASN A 184 -28.90 8.90 -19.78
CA ASN A 184 -28.63 7.53 -20.20
C ASN A 184 -28.06 7.51 -21.64
N HIS A 185 -27.48 6.38 -22.02
CA HIS A 185 -26.93 6.17 -23.37
C HIS A 185 -28.03 5.70 -24.33
N ILE A 186 -27.98 6.14 -25.58
CA ILE A 186 -28.90 5.70 -26.64
C ILE A 186 -28.58 4.26 -27.05
N ASP A 187 -27.30 3.99 -27.32
CA ASP A 187 -26.77 2.68 -27.72
C ASP A 187 -26.65 1.65 -26.58
N ARG A 188 -26.91 2.07 -25.33
CA ARG A 188 -26.71 1.26 -24.10
C ARG A 188 -25.26 0.87 -23.81
N ASN A 189 -24.29 1.41 -24.55
CA ASN A 189 -22.88 1.25 -24.27
C ASN A 189 -22.45 2.29 -23.22
N LYS A 190 -22.22 1.82 -22.00
CA LYS A 190 -21.86 2.68 -20.86
C LYS A 190 -20.53 3.42 -21.00
N LEU A 191 -19.69 2.99 -21.95
CA LEU A 191 -18.39 3.60 -22.22
C LEU A 191 -18.45 4.67 -23.31
N ASN A 192 -19.54 4.72 -24.09
CA ASN A 192 -19.75 5.71 -25.14
C ASN A 192 -20.42 6.96 -24.57
N CYS A 193 -19.62 7.85 -23.96
CA CYS A 193 -20.12 9.09 -23.36
C CYS A 193 -20.15 10.28 -24.33
N ASN A 194 -20.16 10.06 -25.65
CA ASN A 194 -20.28 11.15 -26.63
C ASN A 194 -21.61 11.88 -26.43
N PRO A 195 -21.65 13.24 -26.44
CA PRO A 195 -22.87 14.00 -26.15
C PRO A 195 -24.09 13.61 -27.01
N GLU A 196 -23.85 13.29 -28.28
CA GLU A 196 -24.89 12.83 -29.22
C GLU A 196 -25.53 11.50 -28.79
N ASN A 197 -24.75 10.58 -28.21
CA ASN A 197 -25.23 9.30 -27.68
C ASN A 197 -25.93 9.44 -26.31
N LEU A 198 -26.10 10.65 -25.78
CA LEU A 198 -26.73 10.87 -24.47
C LEU A 198 -28.15 11.39 -24.62
N GLN A 199 -29.09 10.79 -23.89
CA GLN A 199 -30.49 11.19 -23.81
C GLN A 199 -30.93 11.37 -22.36
N LEU A 200 -31.96 12.21 -22.15
CA LEU A 200 -32.66 12.28 -20.87
C LEU A 200 -33.76 11.23 -20.82
N LEU A 201 -33.92 10.62 -19.66
CA LEU A 201 -35.03 9.74 -19.35
C LEU A 201 -35.57 10.06 -17.98
N THR A 202 -36.87 9.92 -17.82
CA THR A 202 -37.48 9.81 -16.51
C THR A 202 -37.06 8.51 -15.83
N ARG A 203 -37.15 8.48 -14.49
CA ARG A 203 -36.92 7.25 -13.72
C ARG A 203 -37.88 6.12 -14.13
N ALA A 204 -39.13 6.46 -14.47
CA ALA A 204 -40.14 5.50 -14.92
C ALA A 204 -39.76 4.86 -16.27
N GLU A 205 -39.33 5.66 -17.25
CA GLU A 205 -38.86 5.13 -18.53
C GLU A 205 -37.61 4.27 -18.39
N ASN A 206 -36.66 4.71 -17.56
CA ASN A 206 -35.46 3.92 -17.31
C ASN A 206 -35.79 2.59 -16.61
N ALA A 207 -36.74 2.59 -15.66
CA ALA A 207 -37.22 1.37 -15.02
C ALA A 207 -37.91 0.43 -16.03
N ARG A 208 -38.80 0.96 -16.88
CA ARG A 208 -39.42 0.18 -17.97
C ARG A 208 -38.38 -0.41 -18.92
N ARG A 209 -37.32 0.34 -19.24
CA ARG A 209 -36.20 -0.14 -20.05
C ARG A 209 -35.36 -1.22 -19.36
N ASN A 210 -35.26 -1.20 -18.04
CA ASN A 210 -34.55 -2.25 -17.29
C ASN A 210 -35.46 -3.42 -16.90
N SER A 211 -36.78 -3.28 -17.10
CA SER A 211 -37.76 -4.30 -16.74
C SER A 211 -37.48 -5.59 -17.48
N TRP A 212 -37.40 -6.66 -16.72
CA TRP A 212 -37.26 -8.02 -17.23
C TRP A 212 -38.45 -8.42 -18.11
N SER A 213 -39.66 -8.04 -17.69
CA SER A 213 -40.92 -8.43 -18.29
C SER A 213 -41.13 -7.91 -19.72
N ARG A 214 -40.29 -6.97 -20.18
CA ARG A 214 -40.37 -6.44 -21.55
C ARG A 214 -39.97 -7.46 -22.61
N TYR A 215 -39.21 -8.48 -22.23
CA TYR A 215 -38.72 -9.48 -23.17
C TYR A 215 -39.74 -10.62 -23.32
N PRO A 216 -39.84 -11.27 -24.50
CA PRO A 216 -40.66 -12.46 -24.68
C PRO A 216 -40.33 -13.56 -23.67
N GLU A 217 -41.31 -14.41 -23.34
CA GLU A 217 -41.16 -15.46 -22.33
C GLU A 217 -40.00 -16.41 -22.64
N ASP A 218 -39.90 -16.88 -23.88
CA ASP A 218 -38.87 -17.84 -24.28
C ASP A 218 -37.46 -17.24 -24.19
N TYR A 219 -37.33 -15.94 -24.52
CA TYR A 219 -36.08 -15.21 -24.34
C TYR A 219 -35.70 -15.11 -22.86
N ARG A 220 -36.66 -14.84 -21.97
CA ARG A 220 -36.44 -14.80 -20.52
C ARG A 220 -35.99 -16.15 -19.98
N LYS A 221 -36.64 -17.24 -20.40
CA LYS A 221 -36.27 -18.62 -20.02
C LYS A 221 -34.85 -18.95 -20.49
N ALA A 222 -34.52 -18.66 -21.75
CA ALA A 222 -33.18 -18.90 -22.29
C ALA A 222 -32.08 -18.16 -21.51
N LEU A 223 -32.26 -16.85 -21.27
CA LEU A 223 -31.31 -16.06 -20.49
C LEU A 223 -31.17 -16.55 -19.04
N TRP A 224 -32.26 -17.01 -18.42
CA TRP A 224 -32.20 -17.59 -17.08
C TRP A 224 -31.39 -18.88 -17.06
N SER A 225 -31.61 -19.77 -18.04
CA SER A 225 -30.82 -20.99 -18.22
C SER A 225 -29.33 -20.68 -18.42
N ILE A 226 -29.00 -19.70 -19.27
CA ILE A 226 -27.61 -19.25 -19.47
C ILE A 226 -26.99 -18.75 -18.15
N LYS A 227 -27.70 -17.92 -17.39
CA LYS A 227 -27.21 -17.44 -16.08
C LYS A 227 -26.98 -18.59 -15.09
N LYS A 228 -27.88 -19.57 -15.06
CA LYS A 228 -27.75 -20.75 -14.20
C LYS A 228 -26.53 -21.59 -14.58
N LEU A 229 -26.34 -21.82 -15.88
CA LEU A 229 -25.16 -22.52 -16.42
C LEU A 229 -23.86 -21.79 -16.05
N ASN A 230 -23.78 -20.47 -16.29
CA ASN A 230 -22.59 -19.69 -15.95
C ASN A 230 -22.24 -19.75 -14.46
N ARG A 231 -23.23 -19.74 -13.57
CA ARG A 231 -22.99 -19.93 -12.12
C ARG A 231 -22.42 -21.30 -11.80
N LEU A 232 -22.93 -22.35 -12.45
CA LEU A 232 -22.43 -23.73 -12.27
C LEU A 232 -20.98 -23.86 -12.78
N ILE A 233 -20.69 -23.31 -13.96
CA ILE A 233 -19.34 -23.29 -14.56
C ILE A 233 -18.36 -22.61 -13.61
N ASN A 234 -18.69 -21.40 -13.13
CA ASN A 234 -17.81 -20.65 -12.22
C ASN A 234 -17.58 -21.40 -10.89
N LYS A 235 -18.61 -22.07 -10.36
CA LYS A 235 -18.47 -22.91 -9.16
C LYS A 235 -17.52 -24.08 -9.39
N LYS A 236 -17.65 -24.76 -10.54
CA LYS A 236 -16.79 -25.90 -10.91
C LYS A 236 -15.34 -25.47 -11.16
N GLN A 237 -15.12 -24.35 -11.84
CA GLN A 237 -13.78 -23.78 -12.04
C GLN A 237 -13.10 -23.45 -10.72
N LYS A 238 -13.83 -22.83 -9.78
CA LYS A 238 -13.31 -22.53 -8.45
C LYS A 238 -12.93 -23.80 -7.68
N GLN A 239 -13.78 -24.83 -7.71
CA GLN A 239 -13.47 -26.13 -7.10
C GLN A 239 -12.21 -26.76 -7.72
N TRP A 240 -12.08 -26.72 -9.04
CA TRP A 240 -10.93 -27.27 -9.75
C TRP A 240 -9.61 -26.58 -9.38
N GLN A 241 -9.62 -25.25 -9.19
CA GLN A 241 -8.47 -24.45 -8.71
C GLN A 241 -8.13 -24.67 -7.23
N GLU A 242 -9.08 -25.16 -6.43
CA GLU A 242 -8.84 -25.48 -5.02
C GLU A 242 -8.30 -26.92 -4.84
N THR A 243 -8.57 -27.81 -5.80
CA THR A 243 -8.14 -29.23 -5.77
C THR A 243 -6.87 -29.53 -6.58
N ASN A 244 -6.45 -28.64 -7.49
CA ASN A 244 -5.20 -28.74 -8.27
C ASN A 244 -4.38 -27.46 -8.08
#